data_AF-A0A1G1W1S0-F1
#
_entry.id   AF-A0A1G1W1S0-F1
#
_cell.length_a   1.000
_cell.length_b   1.000
_cell.length_c   1.000
_cell.angle_alpha   90.00
_cell.angle_beta   90.00
_cell.angle_gamma   90.00
#
_symmetry.space_group_name_H-M   'P 1'
#
loop_
_entity.id
_entity.type
_entity.pdbx_description
1 polymer ?
#
loop_
_entity_poly.entity_id
_entity_poly.type
_entity_poly.pdbx_seq_one_letter_code
_entity_poly.pdbx_strand_id
1 'polypeptide(L)'
;MIDEVSFRVQAGNGGKGSVHFRREKYAPRGGPDGGDGGDGGSVYFVSDPNLTTLRFFSGKDRFAAEHGRRGGMARKHGENGEDIELRVPVGTVVEVVSGKDERKGALFADLDARDMRVCVARGGHGGRGNWYFRSPTNTTPRTAEPGTPGEARWLRLSLKVLAQVGLVGLPNAGKSTLLSILTAAKPAIAAYPFTTVSPNLGVLTEYSASLVIADIPGLIEGASRGKGL
;
A
#
# COMPACT_ATOMS: atom_id res chain seq x y z
N MET A 1 5.84 -7.94 -19.51
CA MET A 1 5.00 -6.99 -18.77
C MET A 1 5.18 -7.40 -17.33
N ILE A 2 6.15 -6.77 -16.68
CA ILE A 2 6.23 -6.80 -15.23
C ILE A 2 4.88 -6.24 -14.78
N ASP A 3 4.21 -6.93 -13.87
CA ASP A 3 2.95 -6.43 -13.31
C ASP A 3 3.34 -5.18 -12.52
N GLU A 4 3.14 -4.02 -13.14
CA GLU A 4 3.51 -2.70 -12.62
C GLU A 4 2.26 -1.86 -12.49
N VAL A 5 2.12 -1.21 -11.35
CA VAL A 5 1.02 -0.30 -11.09
C VAL A 5 1.54 0.92 -10.34
N SER A 6 0.99 2.09 -10.65
CA SER A 6 1.38 3.35 -10.00
C SER A 6 0.13 4.07 -9.52
N PHE A 7 0.13 4.48 -8.25
CA PHE A 7 -0.99 5.15 -7.61
C PHE A 7 -0.52 6.04 -6.47
N ARG A 8 -1.40 6.92 -6.00
CA ARG A 8 -1.13 7.78 -4.85
C ARG A 8 -1.70 7.18 -3.58
N VAL A 9 -0.86 7.09 -2.55
CA VAL A 9 -1.34 6.79 -1.18
C VAL A 9 -1.46 8.09 -0.39
N GLN A 10 -2.47 8.15 0.48
CA GLN A 10 -2.67 9.27 1.38
C GLN A 10 -3.13 8.80 2.76
N ALA A 11 -2.34 9.08 3.78
CA ALA A 11 -2.75 8.83 5.15
C ALA A 11 -3.79 9.87 5.61
N GLY A 12 -4.49 9.54 6.69
CA GLY A 12 -5.41 10.43 7.35
C GLY A 12 -4.67 11.61 8.00
N ASN A 13 -5.17 12.82 7.81
CA ASN A 13 -4.84 13.95 8.67
C ASN A 13 -5.33 13.72 10.11
N GLY A 14 -4.58 14.27 11.07
CA GLY A 14 -5.01 14.32 12.46
C GLY A 14 -6.18 15.29 12.67
N GLY A 15 -7.05 14.97 13.62
CA GLY A 15 -8.17 15.79 14.01
C GLY A 15 -7.73 17.07 14.72
N LYS A 16 -8.51 18.13 14.62
CA LYS A 16 -8.24 19.40 15.31
C LYS A 16 -8.61 19.33 16.80
N GLY A 17 -7.76 19.88 17.66
CA GLY A 17 -8.08 20.08 19.08
C GLY A 17 -9.17 21.13 19.29
N SER A 18 -10.01 20.93 20.30
CA SER A 18 -11.14 21.82 20.58
C SER A 18 -10.77 22.96 21.52
N VAL A 19 -11.29 24.16 21.25
CA VAL A 19 -11.33 25.25 22.23
C VAL A 19 -12.76 25.30 22.79
N HIS A 20 -12.95 24.74 23.98
CA HIS A 20 -14.25 24.74 24.66
C HIS A 20 -14.11 25.13 26.13
N PHE A 21 -15.17 25.72 26.67
CA PHE A 21 -15.27 26.11 28.07
C PHE A 21 -16.58 25.56 28.64
N ARG A 22 -16.52 25.04 29.87
CA ARG A 22 -17.72 24.53 30.55
C ARG A 22 -18.73 25.65 30.76
N ARG A 23 -20.01 25.33 30.51
CA ARG A 23 -21.14 26.22 30.73
C ARG A 23 -22.15 25.50 31.61
N GLU A 24 -22.27 25.94 32.85
CA GLU A 24 -23.22 25.40 33.82
C GLU A 24 -24.04 26.54 34.41
N LYS A 25 -25.32 26.28 34.71
CA LYS A 25 -26.29 27.29 35.16
C LYS A 25 -25.81 28.07 36.41
N TYR A 26 -25.07 27.40 37.28
CA TYR A 26 -24.57 27.96 38.54
C TYR A 26 -23.06 28.29 38.52
N ALA A 27 -22.39 28.12 37.37
CA ALA A 27 -20.98 28.45 37.20
C ALA A 27 -20.78 29.32 35.95
N PRO A 28 -20.91 30.67 36.07
CA PRO A 28 -20.84 31.58 34.93
C PRO A 28 -19.46 31.65 34.23
N ARG A 29 -18.39 31.16 34.87
CA ARG A 29 -17.03 31.06 34.32
C ARG A 29 -16.46 29.66 34.51
N GLY A 30 -16.97 28.71 33.74
CA GLY A 30 -16.43 27.35 33.72
C GLY A 30 -15.01 27.31 33.14
N GLY A 31 -14.17 26.44 33.69
CA GLY A 31 -12.82 26.21 33.18
C GLY A 31 -12.82 25.59 31.77
N PRO A 32 -11.66 25.55 31.11
CA PRO A 32 -11.52 24.88 29.81
C PRO A 32 -11.91 23.41 29.90
N ASP A 33 -12.40 22.86 28.79
CA ASP A 33 -12.80 21.46 28.63
C ASP A 33 -12.82 21.02 27.16
N GLY A 34 -12.09 21.68 26.27
CA GLY A 34 -11.90 21.20 24.91
C GLY A 34 -10.99 19.97 24.91
N GLY A 35 -11.45 18.88 24.31
CA GLY A 35 -10.65 17.67 24.12
C GLY A 35 -9.69 17.77 22.93
N ASP A 36 -8.74 16.84 22.86
CA ASP A 36 -7.79 16.72 21.75
C ASP A 36 -8.45 16.07 20.52
N GLY A 37 -7.93 16.33 19.33
CA GLY A 37 -8.31 15.59 18.12
C GLY A 37 -7.73 14.18 18.13
N GLY A 38 -8.36 13.26 17.41
CA GLY A 38 -7.82 11.92 17.19
C GLY A 38 -6.72 11.90 16.13
N ASP A 39 -5.89 10.88 16.15
CA ASP A 39 -4.87 10.66 15.12
C ASP A 39 -5.51 10.21 13.81
N GLY A 40 -4.89 10.53 12.67
CA GLY A 40 -5.32 10.01 11.38
C GLY A 40 -4.85 8.58 11.15
N GLY A 41 -5.61 7.82 10.36
CA GLY A 41 -5.23 6.47 9.97
C GLY A 41 -4.00 6.45 9.06
N SER A 42 -3.21 5.39 9.16
CA SER A 42 -2.03 5.13 8.35
C SER A 42 -2.33 4.13 7.22
N VAL A 43 -1.50 4.14 6.18
CA VAL A 43 -1.58 3.21 5.05
C VAL A 43 -0.45 2.19 5.17
N TYR A 44 -0.81 0.91 5.11
CA TYR A 44 0.13 -0.20 5.16
C TYR A 44 0.01 -1.08 3.92
N PHE A 45 1.14 -1.63 3.48
CA PHE A 45 1.13 -2.85 2.67
C PHE A 45 1.33 -4.06 3.56
N VAL A 46 0.62 -5.14 3.24
CA VAL A 46 0.77 -6.45 3.88
C VAL A 46 0.98 -7.48 2.79
N SER A 47 2.06 -8.25 2.83
CA SER A 47 2.26 -9.32 1.87
C SER A 47 1.39 -10.53 2.17
N ASP A 48 0.64 -10.98 1.17
CA ASP A 48 -0.26 -12.13 1.24
C ASP A 48 0.19 -13.18 0.22
N PRO A 49 0.59 -14.40 0.65
CA PRO A 49 1.04 -15.46 -0.27
C PRO A 49 -0.08 -16.00 -1.16
N ASN A 50 -1.35 -15.73 -0.85
CA ASN A 50 -2.48 -16.15 -1.68
C ASN A 50 -2.71 -15.19 -2.86
N LEU A 51 -2.10 -14.01 -2.85
CA LEU A 51 -2.15 -13.05 -3.95
C LEU A 51 -0.99 -13.30 -4.90
N THR A 52 -1.29 -13.30 -6.20
CA THR A 52 -0.32 -13.63 -7.26
C THR A 52 -0.20 -12.53 -8.32
N THR A 53 -1.07 -11.51 -8.28
CA THR A 53 -1.08 -10.38 -9.22
C THR A 53 -1.36 -9.06 -8.52
N LEU A 54 -0.97 -7.96 -9.14
CA LEU A 54 -1.25 -6.58 -8.68
C LEU A 54 -2.51 -5.99 -9.33
N ARG A 55 -3.32 -6.81 -10.02
CA ARG A 55 -4.52 -6.37 -10.75
C ARG A 55 -5.53 -5.63 -9.88
N PHE A 56 -5.63 -5.93 -8.58
CA PHE A 56 -6.51 -5.23 -7.64
C PHE A 56 -6.24 -3.71 -7.58
N PHE A 57 -5.00 -3.31 -7.80
CA PHE A 57 -4.57 -1.91 -7.79
C PHE A 57 -4.73 -1.26 -9.17
N SER A 58 -4.87 -2.06 -10.24
CA SER A 58 -5.01 -1.56 -11.60
C SER A 58 -6.33 -0.79 -11.75
N GLY A 59 -6.26 0.41 -12.34
CA GLY A 59 -7.41 1.30 -12.52
C GLY A 59 -7.78 2.16 -11.30
N LYS A 60 -7.15 1.95 -10.14
CA LYS A 60 -7.33 2.84 -8.97
C LYS A 60 -6.19 3.85 -8.89
N ASP A 61 -6.54 5.14 -8.93
CA ASP A 61 -5.55 6.22 -8.88
C ASP A 61 -5.12 6.60 -7.46
N ARG A 62 -5.93 6.29 -6.45
CA ARG A 62 -5.72 6.72 -5.07
C ARG A 62 -6.24 5.73 -4.03
N PHE A 63 -5.47 5.56 -2.95
CA PHE A 63 -5.91 4.93 -1.71
C PHE A 63 -5.72 5.89 -0.55
N ALA A 64 -6.73 6.03 0.31
CA ALA A 64 -6.70 6.96 1.42
C ALA A 64 -7.19 6.32 2.73
N ALA A 65 -6.49 6.58 3.83
CA ALA A 65 -6.93 6.22 5.19
C ALA A 65 -7.86 7.29 5.80
N GLU A 66 -8.59 6.94 6.86
CA GLU A 66 -9.56 7.86 7.46
C GLU A 66 -8.87 9.00 8.25
N HIS A 67 -9.46 10.18 8.23
CA HIS A 67 -9.04 11.31 9.06
C HIS A 67 -9.44 11.13 10.52
N GLY A 68 -8.58 11.60 11.43
CA GLY A 68 -8.91 11.69 12.85
C GLY A 68 -10.04 12.70 13.08
N ARG A 69 -10.93 12.39 14.02
CA ARG A 69 -12.07 13.27 14.36
C ARG A 69 -11.59 14.44 15.22
N ARG A 70 -12.29 15.57 15.13
CA ARG A 70 -12.03 16.73 15.99
C ARG A 70 -12.32 16.42 17.45
N GLY A 71 -11.59 17.07 18.36
CA GLY A 71 -11.92 17.08 19.77
C GLY A 71 -13.29 17.71 20.03
N GLY A 72 -13.94 17.27 21.10
CA GLY A 72 -15.25 17.71 21.54
C GLY A 72 -15.22 18.59 22.79
N MET A 73 -16.42 18.84 23.32
CA MET A 73 -16.64 19.43 24.65
C MET A 73 -16.42 18.40 25.76
N ALA A 74 -16.45 18.83 27.02
CA ALA A 74 -16.38 17.95 28.19
C ALA A 74 -15.13 17.03 28.20
N ARG A 75 -14.02 17.53 27.65
CA ARG A 75 -12.74 16.82 27.44
C ARG A 75 -12.87 15.56 26.57
N LYS A 76 -13.92 15.47 25.76
CA LYS A 76 -14.10 14.36 24.83
C LYS A 76 -13.05 14.45 23.73
N HIS A 77 -12.13 13.49 23.70
CA HIS A 77 -11.16 13.37 22.62
C HIS A 77 -11.84 12.89 21.33
N GLY A 78 -11.30 13.30 20.18
CA GLY A 78 -11.71 12.79 18.88
C GLY A 78 -11.29 11.34 18.70
N GLU A 79 -12.10 10.58 17.97
CA GLU A 79 -11.77 9.21 17.55
C GLU A 79 -10.62 9.23 16.55
N ASN A 80 -9.76 8.22 16.63
CA ASN A 80 -8.70 8.00 15.65
C ASN A 80 -9.31 7.52 14.33
N GLY A 81 -8.72 7.94 13.21
CA GLY A 81 -9.09 7.43 11.90
C GLY A 81 -8.63 5.98 11.73
N GLU A 82 -9.42 5.19 11.01
CA GLU A 82 -9.07 3.81 10.68
C GLU A 82 -7.89 3.72 9.71
N ASP A 83 -6.95 2.84 10.04
CA ASP A 83 -5.85 2.42 9.16
C ASP A 83 -6.40 1.66 7.94
N ILE A 84 -5.71 1.75 6.81
CA ILE A 84 -5.99 0.90 5.65
C ILE A 84 -4.83 -0.06 5.40
N GLU A 85 -5.15 -1.34 5.28
CA GLU A 85 -4.20 -2.39 4.94
C GLU A 85 -4.45 -2.85 3.50
N LEU A 86 -3.46 -2.61 2.64
CA LEU A 86 -3.48 -2.98 1.24
C LEU A 86 -2.68 -4.27 1.08
N ARG A 87 -3.37 -5.36 0.74
CA ARG A 87 -2.70 -6.65 0.53
C ARG A 87 -2.03 -6.71 -0.83
N VAL A 88 -0.78 -7.17 -0.85
CA VAL A 88 0.04 -7.32 -2.07
C VAL A 88 0.64 -8.72 -2.14
N PRO A 89 0.93 -9.26 -3.33
CA PRO A 89 1.69 -10.51 -3.44
C PRO A 89 3.05 -10.45 -2.76
N VAL A 90 3.54 -11.60 -2.27
CA VAL A 90 4.93 -11.75 -1.83
C VAL A 90 5.88 -11.54 -3.03
N GLY A 91 6.98 -10.82 -2.82
CA GLY A 91 7.91 -10.39 -3.86
C GLY A 91 7.52 -9.06 -4.53
N THR A 92 6.59 -8.31 -3.93
CA THR A 92 6.25 -6.96 -4.39
C THR A 92 7.31 -5.96 -3.95
N VAL A 93 7.92 -5.29 -4.92
CA VAL A 93 8.82 -4.16 -4.70
C VAL A 93 8.00 -2.87 -4.72
N VAL A 94 8.24 -2.02 -3.74
CA VAL A 94 7.60 -0.71 -3.60
C VAL A 94 8.65 0.37 -3.82
N GLU A 95 8.41 1.24 -4.79
CA GLU A 95 9.24 2.41 -5.08
C GLU A 95 8.46 3.70 -4.87
N VAL A 96 9.11 4.73 -4.31
CA VAL A 96 8.56 6.09 -4.28
C VAL A 96 8.89 6.77 -5.60
N VAL A 97 7.88 7.32 -6.26
CA VAL A 97 8.02 8.13 -7.49
C VAL A 97 7.52 9.55 -7.22
N SER A 98 7.95 10.54 -7.99
CA SER A 98 7.48 11.94 -7.81
C SER A 98 6.13 12.16 -8.49
N GLY A 99 5.79 11.33 -9.48
CA GLY A 99 4.52 11.42 -10.22
C GLY A 99 4.14 10.12 -10.93
N LYS A 100 2.92 10.09 -11.49
CA LYS A 100 2.32 8.90 -12.10
C LYS A 100 3.13 8.32 -13.27
N ASP A 101 3.72 9.17 -14.10
CA ASP A 101 4.40 8.78 -15.35
C ASP A 101 5.94 8.62 -15.22
N GLU A 102 6.52 8.86 -14.04
CA GLU A 102 7.97 8.86 -13.86
C GLU A 102 8.55 7.45 -13.83
N ARG A 103 9.45 7.10 -14.75
CA ARG A 103 9.97 5.73 -14.89
C ARG A 103 10.98 5.28 -13.83
N LYS A 104 11.54 6.21 -13.04
CA LYS A 104 12.50 5.88 -11.98
C LYS A 104 11.94 6.28 -10.63
N GLY A 105 11.87 5.32 -9.71
CA GLY A 105 11.58 5.57 -8.30
C GLY A 105 12.78 5.27 -7.41
N ALA A 106 12.73 5.76 -6.18
CA ALA A 106 13.63 5.32 -5.11
C ALA A 106 13.01 4.11 -4.43
N LEU A 107 13.79 3.03 -4.27
CA LEU A 107 13.34 1.84 -3.54
C LEU A 107 12.88 2.23 -2.13
N PHE A 108 11.64 1.89 -1.79
CA PHE A 108 11.05 2.14 -0.48
C PHE A 108 11.09 0.89 0.39
N ALA A 109 10.60 -0.22 -0.15
CA ALA A 109 10.51 -1.49 0.54
C ALA A 109 10.45 -2.65 -0.46
N ASP A 110 10.88 -3.82 -0.01
CA ASP A 110 10.71 -5.08 -0.73
C ASP A 110 9.96 -6.02 0.20
N LEU A 111 8.79 -6.50 -0.21
CA LEU A 111 7.93 -7.37 0.59
C LEU A 111 8.17 -8.84 0.22
N ASP A 112 9.32 -9.38 0.63
CA ASP A 112 9.82 -10.71 0.25
C ASP A 112 9.40 -11.86 1.18
N ALA A 113 8.95 -11.56 2.39
CA ALA A 113 8.45 -12.52 3.36
C ALA A 113 6.92 -12.56 3.40
N ARG A 114 6.35 -13.64 3.97
CA ARG A 114 4.90 -13.75 4.24
C ARG A 114 4.49 -12.84 5.39
N ASP A 115 3.30 -12.25 5.30
CA ASP A 115 2.68 -11.38 6.32
C ASP A 115 3.56 -10.18 6.73
N MET A 116 4.49 -9.80 5.85
CA MET A 116 5.35 -8.64 6.05
C MET A 116 4.50 -7.39 5.92
N ARG A 117 4.50 -6.58 6.99
CA ARG A 117 3.73 -5.35 7.09
C ARG A 117 4.65 -4.14 7.02
N VAL A 118 4.40 -3.24 6.09
CA VAL A 118 5.19 -2.01 5.90
C VAL A 118 4.28 -0.79 5.90
N CYS A 119 4.59 0.20 6.74
CA CYS A 119 3.90 1.48 6.74
C CYS A 119 4.42 2.34 5.57
N VAL A 120 3.55 2.66 4.61
CA VAL A 120 3.91 3.44 3.43
C VAL A 120 3.48 4.89 3.50
N ALA A 121 2.49 5.22 4.33
CA ALA A 121 2.14 6.60 4.65
C ALA A 121 1.63 6.66 6.10
N ARG A 122 2.30 7.45 6.93
CA ARG A 122 1.90 7.65 8.33
C ARG A 122 0.78 8.68 8.47
N GLY A 123 -0.17 8.37 9.34
CA GLY A 123 -1.23 9.27 9.76
C GLY A 123 -0.69 10.51 10.47
N GLY A 124 -1.43 11.61 10.35
CA GLY A 124 -1.15 12.83 11.06
C GLY A 124 -1.57 12.74 12.53
N HIS A 125 -0.87 13.44 13.41
CA HIS A 125 -1.16 13.46 14.84
C HIS A 125 -2.33 14.39 15.15
N GLY A 126 -3.17 13.98 16.09
CA GLY A 126 -4.25 14.78 16.64
C GLY A 126 -3.75 16.05 17.31
N GLY A 127 -4.44 17.16 17.06
CA GLY A 127 -4.14 18.45 17.67
C GLY A 127 -4.65 18.52 19.11
N ARG A 128 -3.87 19.11 20.00
CA ARG A 128 -4.22 19.25 21.43
C ARG A 128 -5.30 20.30 21.66
N GLY A 129 -6.29 19.98 22.47
CA GLY A 129 -7.37 20.88 22.89
C GLY A 129 -6.90 21.88 23.93
N ASN A 130 -7.74 22.89 24.21
CA ASN A 130 -7.39 23.91 25.20
C ASN A 130 -7.24 23.35 26.62
N TRP A 131 -7.85 22.22 26.95
CA TRP A 131 -7.65 21.55 28.24
C TRP A 131 -6.17 21.21 28.51
N TYR A 132 -5.44 20.79 27.47
CA TYR A 132 -4.03 20.41 27.57
C TYR A 132 -3.13 21.59 27.99
N PHE A 133 -3.42 22.80 27.50
CA PHE A 133 -2.60 24.00 27.74
C PHE A 133 -2.83 24.67 29.09
N ARG A 134 -3.68 24.08 29.95
CA ARG A 134 -4.02 24.66 31.25
C ARG A 134 -2.82 24.52 32.20
N SER A 135 -2.34 25.65 32.71
CA SER A 135 -1.27 25.72 33.73
C SER A 135 -1.69 26.63 34.89
N PRO A 136 -0.96 26.65 36.03
CA PRO A 136 -1.23 27.59 37.12
C PRO A 136 -1.20 29.06 36.69
N THR A 137 -0.39 29.39 35.68
CA THR A 137 -0.26 30.74 35.13
C THR A 137 -1.23 31.01 33.96
N ASN A 138 -1.75 29.96 33.31
CA ASN A 138 -2.71 30.05 32.21
C ASN A 138 -3.91 29.13 32.48
N THR A 139 -4.85 29.60 33.32
CA THR A 139 -6.00 28.81 33.77
C THR A 139 -7.12 28.71 32.74
N THR A 140 -7.18 29.64 31.78
CA THR A 140 -8.20 29.71 30.72
C THR A 140 -7.58 29.85 29.32
N PRO A 141 -6.79 28.87 28.87
CA PRO A 141 -6.24 28.85 27.51
C PRO A 141 -7.36 28.92 26.47
N ARG A 142 -7.18 29.82 25.50
CA ARG A 142 -8.08 30.03 24.36
C ARG A 142 -7.52 29.48 23.04
N THR A 143 -6.45 28.70 23.15
CA THR A 143 -5.71 28.12 22.03
C THR A 143 -5.90 26.61 22.01
N ALA A 144 -5.95 26.05 20.81
CA ALA A 144 -5.86 24.62 20.55
C ALA A 144 -4.96 24.43 19.32
N GLU A 145 -4.27 23.30 19.27
CA GLU A 145 -3.44 22.93 18.14
C GLU A 145 -4.31 22.33 17.01
N PRO A 146 -4.01 22.64 15.75
CA PRO A 146 -4.54 21.88 14.62
C PRO A 146 -3.92 20.48 14.62
N GLY A 147 -4.60 19.51 14.02
CA GLY A 147 -3.98 18.23 13.71
C GLY A 147 -2.95 18.36 12.59
N THR A 148 -1.95 17.50 12.57
CA THR A 148 -0.92 17.52 11.52
C THR A 148 -1.45 16.85 10.25
N PRO A 149 -0.98 17.25 9.06
CA PRO A 149 -1.31 16.53 7.84
C PRO A 149 -0.75 15.11 7.88
N GLY A 150 -1.48 14.16 7.30
CA GLY A 150 -0.98 12.82 7.04
C GLY A 150 -0.03 12.81 5.86
N GLU A 151 0.86 11.82 5.80
CA GLU A 151 1.78 11.67 4.67
C GLU A 151 1.01 11.32 3.39
N ALA A 152 1.51 11.82 2.25
CA ALA A 152 1.02 11.43 0.94
C ALA A 152 2.19 11.28 -0.01
N ARG A 153 2.18 10.23 -0.82
CA ARG A 153 3.24 9.95 -1.80
C ARG A 153 2.71 9.15 -2.98
N TRP A 154 3.36 9.28 -4.12
CA TRP A 154 3.14 8.39 -5.25
C TRP A 154 4.03 7.17 -5.10
N LEU A 155 3.44 6.00 -5.31
CA LEU A 155 4.12 4.72 -5.23
C LEU A 155 3.98 3.99 -6.55
N ARG A 156 5.05 3.31 -6.95
CA ARG A 156 5.04 2.26 -7.96
C ARG A 156 5.26 0.93 -7.28
N LEU A 157 4.40 -0.03 -7.60
CA LEU A 157 4.57 -1.41 -7.19
C LEU A 157 4.98 -2.20 -8.43
N SER A 158 6.00 -3.03 -8.28
CA SER A 158 6.42 -3.99 -9.30
C SER A 158 6.53 -5.37 -8.66
N LEU A 159 5.89 -6.37 -9.27
CA LEU A 159 5.97 -7.74 -8.79
C LEU A 159 7.21 -8.44 -9.38
N LYS A 160 8.08 -8.97 -8.54
CA LYS A 160 9.13 -9.90 -8.95
C LYS A 160 8.49 -11.25 -9.27
N VAL A 161 8.02 -11.39 -10.50
CA VAL A 161 7.29 -12.58 -10.94
C VAL A 161 8.22 -13.81 -11.01
N LEU A 162 7.99 -14.80 -10.15
CA LEU A 162 8.37 -16.18 -10.40
C LEU A 162 7.16 -16.88 -11.03
N ALA A 163 7.32 -17.41 -12.24
CA ALA A 163 6.27 -18.19 -12.86
C ALA A 163 5.92 -19.39 -11.97
N GLN A 164 4.63 -19.62 -11.75
CA GLN A 164 4.13 -20.69 -10.88
C GLN A 164 4.01 -22.02 -11.63
N VAL A 165 3.75 -21.96 -12.95
CA VAL A 165 3.70 -23.12 -13.83
C VAL A 165 4.64 -22.89 -15.01
N GLY A 166 5.47 -23.89 -15.32
CA GLY A 166 6.31 -23.90 -16.51
C GLY A 166 5.80 -24.91 -17.54
N LEU A 167 5.48 -24.46 -18.76
CA LEU A 167 5.22 -25.33 -19.89
C LEU A 167 6.56 -25.84 -20.44
N VAL A 168 6.76 -27.15 -20.39
CA VAL A 168 7.96 -27.84 -20.88
C VAL A 168 7.56 -28.79 -21.99
N GLY A 169 8.34 -28.82 -23.07
CA GLY A 169 8.06 -29.66 -24.23
C GLY A 169 8.98 -29.34 -25.40
N LEU A 170 8.90 -30.19 -26.42
CA LEU A 170 9.71 -30.07 -27.63
C LEU A 170 9.48 -28.72 -28.34
N PRO A 171 10.47 -28.23 -29.11
CA PRO A 171 10.26 -27.12 -30.04
C PRO A 171 9.03 -27.40 -30.92
N ASN A 172 8.20 -26.39 -31.15
CA ASN A 172 6.96 -26.48 -31.94
C ASN A 172 5.85 -27.39 -31.40
N ALA A 173 5.90 -27.84 -30.14
CA ALA A 173 4.81 -28.59 -29.50
C ALA A 173 3.53 -27.76 -29.23
N GLY A 174 3.41 -26.55 -29.77
CA GLY A 174 2.27 -25.66 -29.56
C GLY A 174 2.25 -24.96 -28.19
N LYS A 175 3.35 -24.97 -27.43
CA LYS A 175 3.44 -24.36 -26.08
C LYS A 175 3.02 -22.89 -26.06
N SER A 176 3.52 -22.09 -27.00
CA SER A 176 3.19 -20.67 -27.07
C SER A 176 1.73 -20.44 -27.49
N THR A 177 1.17 -21.32 -28.33
CA THR A 177 -0.25 -21.30 -28.70
C THR A 177 -1.13 -21.63 -27.49
N LEU A 178 -0.79 -22.68 -26.72
CA LEU A 178 -1.49 -23.05 -25.50
C LEU A 178 -1.45 -21.92 -24.46
N LEU A 179 -0.28 -21.31 -24.26
CA LEU A 179 -0.12 -20.15 -23.39
C LEU A 179 -1.07 -19.02 -23.83
N SER A 180 -1.09 -18.69 -25.12
CA SER A 180 -1.94 -17.61 -25.65
C SER A 180 -3.45 -17.86 -25.48
N ILE A 181 -3.88 -19.13 -25.48
CA ILE A 181 -5.29 -19.51 -25.29
C ILE A 181 -5.66 -19.44 -23.80
N LEU A 182 -4.78 -19.94 -22.93
CA LEU A 182 -5.02 -19.96 -21.49
C LEU A 182 -4.94 -18.57 -20.86
N THR A 183 -4.15 -17.66 -21.42
CA THR A 183 -3.89 -16.36 -20.80
C THR A 183 -4.64 -15.28 -21.56
N ALA A 184 -5.57 -14.59 -20.89
CA ALA A 184 -6.35 -13.49 -21.49
C ALA A 184 -5.49 -12.28 -21.93
N ALA A 185 -4.21 -12.24 -21.53
CA ALA A 185 -3.26 -11.19 -21.87
C ALA A 185 -2.21 -11.67 -22.88
N LYS A 186 -1.71 -10.75 -23.72
CA LYS A 186 -0.60 -11.05 -24.64
C LYS A 186 0.62 -11.57 -23.87
N PRO A 187 1.24 -12.67 -24.32
CA PRO A 187 2.45 -13.20 -23.69
C PRO A 187 3.53 -12.13 -23.59
N ALA A 188 4.17 -12.05 -22.44
CA ALA A 188 5.08 -10.98 -22.10
C ALA A 188 6.47 -11.54 -21.79
N ILE A 189 7.49 -10.97 -22.40
CA ILE A 189 8.88 -11.43 -22.27
C ILE A 189 9.44 -10.95 -20.93
N ALA A 190 10.06 -11.85 -20.16
CA ALA A 190 10.78 -11.53 -18.92
C ALA A 190 12.16 -12.17 -18.91
N ALA A 191 13.17 -11.45 -18.40
CA ALA A 191 14.53 -11.95 -18.27
C ALA A 191 14.72 -12.59 -16.89
N TYR A 192 15.04 -13.89 -16.85
CA TYR A 192 15.42 -14.58 -15.61
C TYR A 192 16.95 -14.70 -15.54
N PRO A 193 17.56 -14.68 -14.32
CA PRO A 193 19.02 -14.67 -14.15
C PRO A 193 19.74 -15.93 -14.68
N PHE A 194 18.99 -16.97 -15.05
CA PHE A 194 19.49 -18.29 -15.41
C PHE A 194 19.00 -18.76 -16.79
N THR A 195 18.39 -17.87 -17.58
CA THR A 195 17.85 -18.21 -18.89
C THR A 195 18.62 -17.47 -19.98
N THR A 196 19.21 -18.20 -20.92
CA THR A 196 19.82 -17.61 -22.13
C THR A 196 18.77 -17.03 -23.09
N VAL A 197 17.52 -17.47 -22.97
CA VAL A 197 16.37 -16.99 -23.74
C VAL A 197 15.26 -16.60 -22.78
N SER A 198 14.81 -15.34 -22.85
CA SER A 198 13.72 -14.83 -22.04
C SER A 198 12.42 -15.62 -22.28
N PRO A 199 11.85 -16.31 -21.27
CA PRO A 199 10.61 -17.05 -21.43
C PRO A 199 9.40 -16.14 -21.69
N ASN A 200 8.39 -16.69 -22.36
CA ASN A 200 7.10 -16.03 -22.55
C ASN A 200 6.23 -16.28 -21.32
N LEU A 201 5.80 -15.22 -20.64
CA LEU A 201 4.89 -15.31 -19.49
C LEU A 201 3.47 -14.95 -19.88
N GLY A 202 2.48 -15.56 -19.26
CA GLY A 202 1.10 -15.11 -19.33
C GLY A 202 0.35 -15.39 -18.03
N VAL A 203 -0.69 -14.60 -17.78
CA VAL A 203 -1.52 -14.69 -16.57
C VAL A 203 -2.86 -15.31 -16.93
N LEU A 204 -3.13 -16.49 -16.37
CA LEU A 204 -4.45 -17.10 -16.35
C LEU A 204 -5.22 -16.50 -15.17
N THR A 205 -6.44 -16.02 -15.41
CA THR A 205 -7.33 -15.50 -14.35
C THR A 205 -8.64 -16.27 -14.42
N GLU A 206 -8.96 -17.02 -13.37
CA GLU A 206 -10.20 -17.78 -13.27
C GLU A 206 -10.84 -17.54 -11.88
N TYR A 207 -12.09 -17.08 -11.89
CA TYR A 207 -12.80 -16.60 -10.69
C TYR A 207 -11.99 -15.57 -9.87
N SER A 208 -11.52 -15.97 -8.69
CA SER A 208 -10.74 -15.16 -7.75
C SER A 208 -9.26 -15.53 -7.70
N ALA A 209 -8.81 -16.49 -8.50
CA ALA A 209 -7.43 -16.96 -8.53
C ALA A 209 -6.74 -16.50 -9.82
N SER A 210 -5.52 -15.99 -9.69
CA SER A 210 -4.63 -15.75 -10.81
C SER A 210 -3.43 -16.68 -10.74
N LEU A 211 -3.01 -17.20 -11.89
CA LEU A 211 -1.87 -18.10 -12.01
C LEU A 211 -0.93 -17.58 -13.10
N VAL A 212 0.34 -17.46 -12.79
CA VAL A 212 1.36 -17.08 -13.78
C VAL A 212 1.96 -18.33 -14.42
N ILE A 213 1.82 -18.43 -15.74
CA ILE A 213 2.34 -19.53 -16.56
C ILE A 213 3.51 -19.01 -17.40
N ALA A 214 4.64 -19.73 -17.41
CA ALA A 214 5.78 -19.50 -18.29
C ALA A 214 5.86 -20.58 -19.37
N ASP A 215 6.04 -20.18 -20.62
CA ASP A 215 6.60 -21.06 -21.65
C ASP A 215 8.13 -21.00 -21.52
N ILE A 216 8.70 -22.06 -20.97
CA ILE A 216 10.15 -22.20 -20.84
C ILE A 216 10.66 -22.71 -22.19
N PRO A 217 11.46 -21.91 -22.94
CA PRO A 217 12.10 -22.38 -24.17
C PRO A 217 12.86 -23.66 -23.86
N GLY A 218 12.66 -24.68 -24.70
CA GLY A 218 12.96 -26.07 -24.36
C GLY A 218 14.27 -26.21 -23.59
N LEU A 219 14.22 -26.92 -22.45
CA LEU A 219 15.42 -27.42 -21.79
C LEU A 219 16.22 -28.17 -22.86
N ILE A 220 17.22 -27.50 -23.42
CA ILE A 220 18.13 -28.09 -24.40
C ILE A 220 18.64 -29.42 -23.85
N GLU A 221 18.77 -30.42 -24.72
CA GLU A 221 19.39 -31.70 -24.36
C GLU A 221 20.73 -31.42 -23.66
N GLY A 222 20.81 -31.67 -22.34
CA GLY A 222 21.98 -31.35 -21.53
C GLY A 222 21.78 -30.35 -20.39
N ALA A 223 20.58 -29.81 -20.17
CA ALA A 223 20.28 -28.96 -19.00
C ALA A 223 20.54 -29.67 -17.65
N SER A 224 20.30 -30.99 -17.57
CA SER A 224 20.62 -31.83 -16.41
C SER A 224 22.13 -32.04 -16.17
N ARG A 225 22.98 -31.64 -17.12
CA ARG A 225 24.45 -31.74 -17.06
C ARG A 225 25.15 -30.39 -16.84
N GLY A 226 24.41 -29.34 -16.48
CA GLY A 226 24.98 -28.01 -16.21
C GLY A 226 25.50 -27.27 -17.44
N LYS A 227 25.09 -27.67 -18.66
CA LYS A 227 25.43 -26.97 -19.92
C LYS A 227 24.40 -25.93 -20.36
N GLY A 228 23.33 -25.78 -19.60
CA GLY A 228 22.49 -24.58 -19.60
C GLY A 228 22.86 -23.73 -18.39
N LEU A 229 24.03 -23.09 -18.46
CA LEU A 229 24.37 -21.88 -17.70
C LEU A 229 24.45 -20.74 -18.71
#